data_AF-A0A1A8D4D4-F1
#
_entry.id   AF-A0A1A8D4D4-F1
#
_cell.length_a   1.000
_cell.length_b   1.000
_cell.length_c   1.000
_cell.angle_alpha   90.00
_cell.angle_beta   90.00
_cell.angle_gamma   90.00
#
_symmetry.space_group_name_H-M   'P 1'
#
loop_
_entity.id
_entity.type
_entity.pdbx_description
1 polymer ?
#
loop_
_entity_poly.entity_id
_entity_poly.type
_entity_poly.pdbx_seq_one_letter_code
_entity_poly.pdbx_strand_id
1 'polypeptide(L)'
;MQKDEQEFLRPNVLLGYSESIEEQEERGRELKEVQAIWSSSVPFTDLPEDEAQLVKAMFQMTKISNATIKKFGVRLFKPTKSLVLPWFGGPDSSLKGIKLLSAQMTDTDKVIYNEATVPKCSSYYNLFGLALVSCSDSEVVVTGCELDTLAVTQATGVPSVA
;
A
#
# COMPACT_ATOMS: atom_id res chain seq x y z
N MET A 1 -43.51 -30.09 2.05
CA MET A 1 -42.08 -29.86 2.31
C MET A 1 -41.44 -29.47 0.99
N GLN A 2 -41.69 -28.22 0.55
CA GLN A 2 -41.08 -27.65 -0.65
C GLN A 2 -39.81 -26.95 -0.19
N LYS A 3 -38.68 -27.31 -0.80
CA LYS A 3 -37.36 -26.74 -0.49
C LYS A 3 -37.35 -25.29 -0.97
N ASP A 4 -37.13 -24.38 -0.04
CA ASP A 4 -36.75 -23.00 -0.33
C ASP A 4 -35.49 -23.01 -1.21
N GLU A 5 -35.62 -22.57 -2.45
CA GLU A 5 -34.49 -22.23 -3.30
C GLU A 5 -33.86 -20.95 -2.71
N GLN A 6 -32.87 -21.13 -1.84
CA GLN A 6 -32.00 -20.04 -1.44
C GLN A 6 -31.23 -19.58 -2.69
N GLU A 7 -31.69 -18.49 -3.29
CA GLU A 7 -30.92 -17.72 -4.26
C GLU A 7 -29.66 -17.19 -3.57
N PHE A 8 -28.58 -17.95 -3.66
CA PHE A 8 -27.25 -17.45 -3.34
C PHE A 8 -26.95 -16.30 -4.30
N LEU A 9 -26.80 -15.08 -3.76
CA LEU A 9 -26.20 -13.96 -4.47
C LEU A 9 -24.83 -14.40 -4.96
N ARG A 10 -24.72 -14.78 -6.24
CA ARG A 10 -23.43 -15.07 -6.86
C ARG A 10 -22.64 -13.77 -6.96
N PRO A 11 -21.35 -13.73 -6.57
CA PRO A 11 -20.53 -12.52 -6.63
C PRO A 11 -20.38 -11.92 -8.04
N ASN A 12 -20.79 -12.67 -9.07
CA ASN A 12 -20.72 -12.25 -10.47
C ASN A 12 -21.85 -11.29 -10.89
N VAL A 13 -22.69 -10.81 -9.97
CA VAL A 13 -23.69 -9.75 -10.22
C VAL A 13 -23.14 -8.37 -9.82
N LEU A 14 -21.83 -8.16 -9.93
CA LEU A 14 -21.33 -6.83 -10.25
C LEU A 14 -21.27 -6.77 -11.77
N LEU A 15 -22.27 -6.14 -12.41
CA LEU A 15 -22.18 -5.72 -13.81
C LEU A 15 -21.10 -4.65 -13.90
N GLY A 16 -19.84 -5.06 -13.77
CA GLY A 16 -18.70 -4.26 -14.18
C GLY A 16 -18.82 -4.13 -15.68
N TYR A 17 -19.10 -2.92 -16.16
CA TYR A 17 -18.97 -2.61 -17.56
C TYR A 17 -17.61 -3.13 -18.04
N SER A 18 -17.60 -3.81 -19.18
CA SER A 18 -16.36 -4.20 -19.82
C SER A 18 -15.56 -2.92 -20.04
N GLU A 19 -14.35 -2.87 -19.50
CA GLU A 19 -13.51 -1.69 -19.59
C GLU A 19 -13.34 -1.29 -21.06
N SER A 20 -13.45 -0.01 -21.34
CA SER A 20 -13.21 0.53 -22.66
C SER A 20 -11.74 0.31 -23.06
N ILE A 21 -11.48 0.33 -24.37
CA ILE A 21 -10.10 0.23 -24.89
C ILE A 21 -9.22 1.34 -24.29
N GLU A 22 -9.78 2.55 -24.12
CA GLU A 22 -9.08 3.69 -23.52
C GLU A 22 -8.70 3.42 -22.06
N GLU A 23 -9.61 2.83 -21.26
CA GLU A 23 -9.35 2.45 -19.86
C GLU A 23 -8.29 1.33 -19.74
N GLN A 24 -8.28 0.40 -20.69
CA GLN A 24 -7.29 -0.67 -20.76
C GLN A 24 -5.90 -0.12 -21.10
N GLU A 25 -5.81 0.79 -22.07
CA GLU A 25 -4.56 1.46 -22.43
C GLU A 25 -4.03 2.33 -21.29
N GLU A 26 -4.90 3.09 -20.61
CA GLU A 26 -4.53 3.89 -19.44
C GLU A 26 -4.02 3.01 -18.32
N ARG A 27 -4.70 1.91 -17.98
CA ARG A 27 -4.17 0.95 -16.99
C ARG A 27 -2.81 0.42 -17.41
N GLY A 28 -2.63 0.10 -18.68
CA GLY A 28 -1.34 -0.34 -19.21
C GLY A 28 -0.22 0.71 -19.01
N ARG A 29 -0.54 2.00 -19.12
CA ARG A 29 0.38 3.11 -18.83
C ARG A 29 0.65 3.22 -17.33
N GLU A 30 -0.39 3.21 -16.50
CA GLU A 30 -0.26 3.33 -15.05
C GLU A 30 0.52 2.16 -14.44
N LEU A 31 0.31 0.92 -14.91
CA LEU A 31 1.09 -0.22 -14.45
C LEU A 31 2.58 -0.08 -14.81
N LYS A 32 2.90 0.49 -15.96
CA LYS A 32 4.29 0.81 -16.31
C LYS A 32 4.85 1.89 -15.39
N GLU A 33 4.05 2.88 -15.02
CA GLU A 33 4.42 3.91 -14.05
C GLU A 33 4.70 3.32 -12.66
N VAL A 34 3.83 2.44 -12.16
CA VAL A 34 4.05 1.69 -10.91
C VAL A 34 5.40 0.99 -10.94
N GLN A 35 5.69 0.26 -12.01
CA GLN A 35 6.95 -0.46 -12.15
C GLN A 35 8.15 0.49 -12.24
N ALA A 36 8.01 1.61 -12.93
CA ALA A 36 9.06 2.61 -13.06
C ALA A 36 9.40 3.25 -11.70
N ILE A 37 8.38 3.67 -10.93
CA ILE A 37 8.56 4.24 -9.60
C ILE A 37 9.15 3.19 -8.66
N TRP A 38 8.61 1.98 -8.65
CA TRP A 38 9.09 0.90 -7.80
C TRP A 38 10.56 0.55 -8.04
N SER A 39 10.96 0.45 -9.31
CA SER A 39 12.32 0.08 -9.72
C SER A 39 13.34 1.19 -9.45
N SER A 40 12.91 2.45 -9.46
CA SER A 40 13.74 3.61 -9.13
C SER A 40 13.73 3.96 -7.64
N SER A 41 12.91 3.27 -6.84
CA SER A 41 12.83 3.46 -5.39
C SER A 41 13.78 2.53 -4.65
N VAL A 42 14.35 3.03 -3.56
CA VAL A 42 15.33 2.31 -2.75
C VAL A 42 14.61 1.68 -1.55
N PRO A 43 14.80 0.39 -1.24
CA PRO A 43 14.29 -0.20 0.00
C PRO A 43 14.71 0.64 1.21
N PHE A 44 13.78 0.89 2.13
CA PHE A 44 14.05 1.81 3.24
C PHE A 44 15.25 1.35 4.09
N THR A 45 15.45 0.05 4.24
CA THR A 45 16.56 -0.53 5.01
C THR A 45 17.93 -0.35 4.37
N ASP A 46 17.97 0.03 3.09
CA ASP A 46 19.20 0.20 2.32
C ASP A 46 19.61 1.67 2.27
N LEU A 47 18.85 2.56 2.93
CA LEU A 47 19.20 3.96 3.10
C LEU A 47 20.36 4.11 4.11
N PRO A 48 21.23 5.12 3.92
CA PRO A 48 22.15 5.57 4.96
C PRO A 48 21.41 5.87 6.27
N GLU A 49 22.05 5.59 7.42
CA GLU A 49 21.40 5.71 8.74
C GLU A 49 20.90 7.13 9.04
N ASP A 50 21.66 8.15 8.64
CA ASP A 50 21.29 9.56 8.77
C ASP A 50 20.08 9.93 7.90
N GLU A 51 20.06 9.48 6.63
CA GLU A 51 18.92 9.65 5.73
C GLU A 51 17.68 8.91 6.28
N ALA A 52 17.86 7.68 6.75
CA ALA A 52 16.78 6.88 7.34
C ALA A 52 16.19 7.56 8.58
N GLN A 53 17.02 8.04 9.51
CA GLN A 53 16.56 8.74 10.72
C GLN A 53 15.80 10.03 10.39
N LEU A 54 16.30 10.81 9.42
CA LEU A 54 15.62 12.02 8.95
C LEU A 54 14.25 11.70 8.37
N VAL A 55 14.17 10.72 7.46
CA VAL A 55 12.90 10.29 6.88
C VAL A 55 11.96 9.78 7.99
N LYS A 56 12.47 9.00 8.95
CA LYS A 56 11.64 8.55 10.07
C LYS A 56 11.07 9.70 10.89
N ALA A 57 11.84 10.74 11.14
CA ALA A 57 11.38 11.93 11.84
C ALA A 57 10.31 12.67 11.02
N MET A 58 10.55 12.90 9.72
CA MET A 58 9.60 13.58 8.84
C MET A 58 8.23 12.89 8.75
N PHE A 59 8.21 11.56 8.73
CA PHE A 59 6.97 10.77 8.68
C PHE A 59 6.50 10.27 10.04
N GLN A 60 7.03 10.79 11.14
CA GLN A 60 6.62 10.44 12.51
C GLN A 60 6.70 8.93 12.83
N MET A 61 7.62 8.22 12.18
CA MET A 61 7.82 6.77 12.31
C MET A 61 9.10 6.41 13.09
N THR A 62 9.60 7.32 13.94
CA THR A 62 10.86 7.13 14.72
C THR A 62 10.85 5.89 15.61
N LYS A 63 9.68 5.45 16.06
CA LYS A 63 9.50 4.25 16.89
C LYS A 63 9.34 2.97 16.06
N ILE A 64 9.20 3.06 14.74
CA ILE A 64 9.03 1.89 13.86
C ILE A 64 10.41 1.33 13.51
N SER A 65 10.59 0.03 13.75
CA SER A 65 11.84 -0.69 13.52
C SER A 65 12.08 -0.93 12.03
N ASN A 66 13.35 -1.00 11.64
CA ASN A 66 13.74 -1.34 10.27
C ASN A 66 13.25 -2.74 9.87
N ALA A 67 13.12 -3.67 10.82
CA ALA A 67 12.59 -5.00 10.58
C ALA A 67 11.11 -4.95 10.15
N THR A 68 10.28 -4.16 10.84
CA THR A 68 8.87 -3.94 10.46
C THR A 68 8.78 -3.27 9.09
N ILE A 69 9.53 -2.18 8.88
CA ILE A 69 9.52 -1.45 7.60
C ILE A 69 9.91 -2.38 6.43
N LYS A 70 10.93 -3.22 6.63
CA LYS A 70 11.37 -4.23 5.66
C LYS A 70 10.29 -5.28 5.40
N LYS A 71 9.63 -5.78 6.45
CA LYS A 71 8.55 -6.78 6.35
C LYS A 71 7.43 -6.30 5.41
N PHE A 72 7.10 -5.02 5.47
CA PHE A 72 6.07 -4.42 4.62
C PHE A 72 6.58 -3.91 3.25
N GLY A 73 7.88 -4.06 2.97
CA GLY A 73 8.46 -3.68 1.69
C GLY A 73 8.43 -2.17 1.40
N VAL A 74 8.38 -1.33 2.44
CA VAL A 74 8.36 0.13 2.26
C VAL A 74 9.67 0.59 1.61
N ARG A 75 9.56 1.48 0.62
CA ARG A 75 10.70 2.07 -0.09
C ARG A 75 10.67 3.60 0.00
N LEU A 76 11.77 4.23 -0.38
CA LEU A 76 11.89 5.67 -0.58
C LEU A 76 12.07 5.98 -2.05
N PHE A 77 11.17 6.78 -2.61
CA PHE A 77 11.32 7.37 -3.94
C PHE A 77 12.06 8.71 -3.81
N LYS A 78 13.37 8.66 -4.05
CA LYS A 78 14.29 9.80 -3.86
C LYS A 78 13.90 11.08 -4.61
N PRO A 79 13.43 11.03 -5.88
CA PRO A 79 13.10 12.24 -6.65
C PRO A 79 12.11 13.18 -5.95
N THR A 80 11.13 12.62 -5.23
CA THR A 80 10.10 13.39 -4.52
C THR A 80 10.20 13.28 -3.00
N LYS A 81 11.21 12.57 -2.48
CA LYS A 81 11.37 12.22 -1.06
C LYS A 81 10.10 11.59 -0.45
N SER A 82 9.42 10.76 -1.23
CA SER A 82 8.16 10.12 -0.83
C SER A 82 8.40 8.70 -0.36
N LEU A 83 7.70 8.29 0.70
CA LEU A 83 7.56 6.87 1.02
C LEU A 83 6.73 6.20 -0.05
N VAL A 84 7.17 5.03 -0.47
CA VAL A 84 6.43 4.14 -1.37
C VAL A 84 5.88 2.99 -0.53
N LEU A 85 4.57 2.90 -0.50
CA LEU A 85 3.79 1.92 0.25
C LEU A 85 3.20 0.94 -0.76
N PRO A 86 3.78 -0.26 -0.92
CA PRO A 86 3.37 -1.18 -1.97
C PRO A 86 2.07 -1.91 -1.65
N TRP A 87 1.29 -2.17 -2.69
CA TRP A 87 0.17 -3.09 -2.65
C TRP A 87 0.51 -4.36 -3.42
N PHE A 88 0.88 -5.39 -2.69
CA PHE A 88 1.13 -6.72 -3.24
C PHE A 88 -0.18 -7.52 -3.27
N GLY A 89 -0.39 -8.30 -4.32
CA GLY A 89 -1.60 -9.10 -4.45
C GLY A 89 -1.37 -10.38 -5.23
N GLY A 90 -2.32 -11.31 -5.11
CA GLY A 90 -2.25 -12.62 -5.73
C GLY A 90 -1.33 -13.60 -4.98
N PRO A 91 -1.34 -14.88 -5.37
CA PRO A 91 -0.51 -15.92 -4.74
C PRO A 91 0.99 -15.70 -4.89
N ASP A 92 1.41 -14.88 -5.85
CA ASP A 92 2.80 -14.56 -6.17
C ASP A 92 3.30 -13.28 -5.50
N SER A 93 2.46 -12.62 -4.69
CA SER A 93 2.75 -11.31 -4.09
C SER A 93 3.23 -10.28 -5.12
N SER A 94 2.66 -10.32 -6.33
CA SER A 94 3.03 -9.38 -7.38
C SER A 94 2.58 -7.96 -7.05
N LEU A 95 3.41 -6.98 -7.41
CA LEU A 95 3.12 -5.56 -7.18
C LEU A 95 1.94 -5.13 -8.07
N LYS A 96 0.83 -4.74 -7.45
CA LYS A 96 -0.39 -4.30 -8.14
C LYS A 96 -0.51 -2.78 -8.20
N GLY A 97 0.06 -2.08 -7.23
CA GLY A 97 0.06 -0.64 -7.15
C GLY A 97 0.90 -0.14 -5.99
N ILE A 98 0.95 1.18 -5.86
CA ILE A 98 1.68 1.88 -4.82
C ILE A 98 0.89 3.09 -4.36
N LYS A 99 1.02 3.41 -3.07
CA LYS A 99 0.73 4.72 -2.53
C LYS A 99 2.04 5.46 -2.25
N LEU A 100 2.10 6.71 -2.68
CA LEU A 100 3.17 7.65 -2.41
C LEU A 100 2.74 8.59 -1.30
N LEU A 101 3.48 8.61 -0.19
CA LEU A 101 3.28 9.56 0.90
C LEU A 101 4.48 10.52 0.92
N SER A 102 4.24 11.78 0.61
CA SER A 102 5.28 12.82 0.52
C SER A 102 5.15 13.78 1.69
N ALA A 103 6.27 14.15 2.31
CA ALA A 103 6.31 15.15 3.36
C ALA A 103 7.00 16.41 2.84
N GLN A 104 6.36 17.57 2.99
CA GLN A 104 6.93 18.86 2.65
C GLN A 104 6.87 19.76 3.88
N MET A 105 8.00 20.40 4.22
CA MET A 105 8.01 21.45 5.24
C MET A 105 7.56 22.76 4.62
N THR A 106 6.68 23.46 5.31
CA THR A 106 6.28 24.82 4.98
C THR A 106 7.22 25.82 5.63
N ASP A 107 7.18 27.08 5.16
CA ASP A 107 7.90 28.21 5.74
C ASP A 107 7.55 28.46 7.23
N THR A 108 6.42 27.91 7.68
CA THR A 108 5.94 27.97 9.07
C THR A 108 6.33 26.77 9.94
N ASP A 109 7.30 25.97 9.51
CA ASP A 109 7.77 24.75 10.20
C ASP A 109 6.67 23.68 10.42
N LYS A 110 5.58 23.78 9.64
CA LYS A 110 4.51 22.78 9.59
C LYS A 110 4.80 21.79 8.47
N VAL A 111 4.70 20.49 8.77
CA VAL A 111 4.76 19.43 7.74
C VAL A 111 3.39 19.29 7.08
N ILE A 112 3.36 19.34 5.75
CA ILE A 112 2.21 18.97 4.93
C ILE A 112 2.49 17.61 4.30
N TYR A 113 1.53 16.70 4.46
CA TYR A 113 1.58 15.38 3.85
C TYR A 113 0.70 15.36 2.60
N ASN A 114 1.27 14.90 1.49
CA ASN A 114 0.55 14.73 0.22
C ASN A 114 0.56 13.25 -0.16
N GLU A 115 -0.61 12.75 -0.57
CA GLU A 115 -0.81 11.37 -0.96
C GLU A 115 -1.12 11.27 -2.46
N ALA A 116 -0.55 10.27 -3.12
CA ALA A 116 -0.89 9.91 -4.48
C ALA A 116 -0.90 8.38 -4.62
N THR A 117 -1.82 7.86 -5.42
CA THR A 117 -1.96 6.41 -5.67
C THR A 117 -1.82 6.11 -7.14
N VAL A 118 -1.17 4.99 -7.46
CA VAL A 118 -1.02 4.49 -8.84
C VAL A 118 -1.17 2.97 -8.82
N PRO A 119 -2.02 2.36 -9.67
CA PRO A 119 -2.88 2.95 -10.69
C PRO A 119 -4.07 3.75 -10.11
N LYS A 120 -4.58 4.74 -10.85
CA LYS A 120 -5.80 5.51 -10.51
C LYS A 120 -7.05 4.93 -11.17
N CYS A 121 -6.88 4.27 -12.32
CA CYS A 121 -7.99 3.84 -13.18
C CYS A 121 -8.55 2.43 -12.91
N SER A 122 -8.10 1.73 -11.86
CA SER A 122 -8.67 0.42 -11.51
C SER A 122 -9.48 0.47 -10.21
N SER A 123 -10.68 -0.11 -10.22
CA SER A 123 -11.62 -0.29 -9.10
C SER A 123 -11.09 -1.17 -7.94
N TYR A 124 -9.78 -1.26 -7.76
CA TYR A 124 -9.15 -2.20 -6.84
C TYR A 124 -8.23 -1.47 -5.85
N TYR A 125 -8.78 -1.17 -4.67
CA TYR A 125 -8.03 -0.72 -3.50
C TYR A 125 -7.43 -1.96 -2.82
N ASN A 126 -6.25 -2.36 -3.27
CA ASN A 126 -5.55 -3.45 -2.63
C ASN A 126 -4.96 -2.94 -1.30
N LEU A 127 -5.19 -3.66 -0.21
CA LEU A 127 -4.84 -3.18 1.12
C LEU A 127 -3.33 -3.31 1.34
N PHE A 128 -2.70 -2.25 1.86
CA PHE A 128 -1.33 -2.29 2.32
C PHE A 128 -1.21 -3.34 3.43
N GLY A 129 -0.22 -4.23 3.32
CA GLY A 129 -0.03 -5.33 4.28
C GLY A 129 -0.84 -6.60 3.98
N LEU A 130 -1.76 -6.60 3.01
CA LEU A 130 -2.61 -7.77 2.73
C LEU A 130 -1.81 -9.04 2.42
N ALA A 131 -0.71 -8.92 1.67
CA ALA A 131 0.16 -10.05 1.34
C ALA A 131 0.88 -10.68 2.54
N LEU A 132 0.80 -10.05 3.73
CA LEU A 132 1.35 -10.58 4.98
C LEU A 132 0.30 -11.34 5.80
N VAL A 133 -0.98 -11.30 5.40
CA VAL A 133 -2.07 -12.05 6.02
C VAL A 133 -2.04 -13.49 5.51
N SER A 134 -2.00 -14.44 6.43
CA SER A 134 -2.04 -15.88 6.18
C SER A 134 -3.47 -16.41 6.24
N CYS A 135 -3.74 -17.51 5.53
CA CYS A 135 -5.01 -18.24 5.67
C CYS A 135 -5.23 -18.84 7.07
N SER A 136 -4.18 -18.92 7.88
CA SER A 136 -4.23 -19.36 9.28
C SER A 136 -4.59 -18.24 10.26
N ASP A 137 -4.60 -16.98 9.82
CA ASP A 137 -4.90 -15.85 10.68
C ASP A 137 -6.40 -15.82 10.99
N SER A 138 -6.75 -15.87 12.28
CA SER A 138 -8.14 -15.84 12.74
C SER A 138 -8.75 -14.44 12.77
N GLU A 139 -7.92 -13.42 12.79
CA GLU A 139 -8.30 -12.02 12.88
C GLU A 139 -7.30 -11.12 12.14
N VAL A 140 -7.78 -9.98 11.68
CA VAL A 140 -6.99 -8.94 11.01
C VAL A 140 -7.44 -7.58 11.55
N VAL A 141 -6.50 -6.69 11.81
CA VAL A 141 -6.79 -5.30 12.19
C VAL A 141 -6.81 -4.42 10.95
N VAL A 142 -7.92 -3.72 10.71
CA VAL A 142 -7.98 -2.65 9.71
C VAL A 142 -7.64 -1.33 10.40
N THR A 143 -6.63 -0.63 9.90
CA THR A 143 -6.20 0.67 10.43
C THR A 143 -6.61 1.80 9.49
N GLY A 144 -6.47 3.05 9.96
CA GLY A 144 -6.84 4.23 9.16
C GLY A 144 -5.78 4.66 8.15
N CYS A 145 -4.52 4.25 8.32
CA CYS A 145 -3.42 4.58 7.40
C CYS A 145 -2.28 3.56 7.48
N GLU A 146 -1.42 3.55 6.47
CA GLU A 146 -0.35 2.55 6.36
C GLU A 146 0.69 2.65 7.49
N LEU A 147 0.92 3.85 8.02
CA LEU A 147 1.83 4.05 9.15
C LEU A 147 1.28 3.44 10.44
N ASP A 148 -0.04 3.50 10.64
CA ASP A 148 -0.70 2.83 11.77
C ASP A 148 -0.61 1.31 11.61
N THR A 149 -0.78 0.78 10.39
CA THR A 149 -0.57 -0.65 10.10
C THR A 149 0.83 -1.12 10.51
N LEU A 150 1.87 -0.34 10.21
CA LEU A 150 3.24 -0.64 10.65
C LEU A 150 3.35 -0.63 12.19
N ALA A 151 2.80 0.40 12.84
CA ALA A 151 2.87 0.57 14.28
C ALA A 151 2.13 -0.54 15.05
N VAL A 152 0.89 -0.85 14.63
CA VAL A 152 0.05 -1.90 15.23
C VAL A 152 0.69 -3.27 15.05
N THR A 153 1.15 -3.60 13.84
CA THR A 153 1.81 -4.89 13.58
C THR A 153 3.06 -5.06 14.44
N GLN A 154 3.85 -4.00 14.60
CA GLN A 154 5.03 -4.04 15.46
C GLN A 154 4.68 -4.21 16.94
N ALA A 155 3.67 -3.47 17.42
CA ALA A 155 3.33 -3.43 18.84
C ALA A 155 2.60 -4.69 19.31
N THR A 156 1.79 -5.31 18.43
CA THR A 156 0.87 -6.40 18.80
C THR A 156 1.25 -7.73 18.17
N GLY A 157 1.98 -7.73 17.06
CA GLY A 157 2.22 -8.93 16.25
C GLY A 157 1.01 -9.37 15.42
N VAL A 158 -0.15 -8.73 15.58
CA VAL A 158 -1.39 -9.09 14.87
C VAL A 158 -1.29 -8.62 13.40
N PRO A 159 -1.70 -9.46 12.42
CA PRO A 159 -1.79 -9.05 11.02
C PRO A 159 -2.66 -7.79 10.89
N SER A 160 -2.11 -6.76 10.26
CA SER A 160 -2.78 -5.46 10.12
C SER A 160 -2.72 -4.99 8.68
N VAL A 161 -3.77 -4.30 8.25
CA VAL A 161 -3.94 -3.79 6.89
C VAL A 161 -4.49 -2.36 6.89
N ALA A 162 -4.24 -1.61 5.82
CA ALA A 162 -4.80 -0.28 5.56
C ALA A 162 -5.23 -0.15 4.09
#